data_AF-A0A7C7L500-F1
#
_entry.id   AF-A0A7C7L500-F1
#
_cell.length_a   1.000
_cell.length_b   1.000
_cell.length_c   1.000
_cell.angle_alpha   90.00
_cell.angle_beta   90.00
_cell.angle_gamma   90.00
#
_symmetry.space_group_name_H-M   'P 1'
#
loop_
_entity.id
_entity.type
_entity.pdbx_description
1 polymer ?
#
loop_
_entity_poly.entity_id
_entity_poly.type
_entity_poly.pdbx_seq_one_letter_code
_entity_poly.pdbx_strand_id
1 'polypeptide(L)'
;MNDHDENVLKLYSQWIKGSDEIMNYVVGIDLGGTKIAAALVDRDGNITATAQRPTGVERGKEFVLQQIIKSAEDAIAIGNVTRQQVVAVG
;
A
#
# COMPACT_ATOMS: atom_id res chain seq x y z
N MET A 1 -5.32 -39.15 -4.79
CA MET A 1 -5.99 -38.00 -4.14
C MET A 1 -7.41 -37.96 -4.67
N ASN A 2 -8.41 -37.95 -3.80
CA ASN A 2 -9.82 -37.93 -4.23
C ASN A 2 -10.28 -36.49 -4.49
N ASP A 3 -11.28 -36.29 -5.34
CA ASP A 3 -11.93 -34.99 -5.61
C ASP A 3 -12.42 -34.25 -4.34
N HIS A 4 -12.58 -34.99 -3.23
CA HIS A 4 -12.89 -34.44 -1.91
C HIS A 4 -11.72 -33.64 -1.30
N ASP A 5 -10.47 -34.06 -1.52
CA ASP A 5 -9.29 -33.41 -0.94
C ASP A 5 -8.96 -32.08 -1.66
N GLU A 6 -9.17 -32.02 -2.98
CA GLU A 6 -8.95 -30.80 -3.77
C GLU A 6 -9.94 -29.68 -3.41
N ASN A 7 -11.19 -30.04 -3.12
CA ASN A 7 -12.20 -29.07 -2.69
C ASN A 7 -11.88 -28.48 -1.31
N VAL A 8 -11.31 -29.27 -0.40
CA VAL A 8 -10.87 -28.79 0.92
C VAL A 8 -9.71 -27.81 0.77
N LEU A 9 -8.70 -28.12 -0.05
CA LEU A 9 -7.58 -27.20 -0.32
C LEU A 9 -8.04 -25.89 -0.98
N LYS A 10 -9.01 -25.98 -1.90
CA LYS A 10 -9.60 -24.81 -2.55
C LYS A 10 -10.38 -23.93 -1.57
N LEU A 11 -11.10 -24.53 -0.62
CA LEU A 11 -11.76 -23.81 0.47
C LEU A 11 -10.74 -23.12 1.38
N TYR A 12 -9.70 -23.82 1.85
CA TYR A 12 -8.65 -23.20 2.67
C TYR A 12 -7.94 -22.06 1.95
N SER A 13 -7.66 -22.19 0.65
CA SER A 13 -7.08 -21.10 -0.14
C SER A 13 -8.03 -19.91 -0.27
N GLN A 14 -9.35 -20.13 -0.40
CA GLN A 14 -10.35 -19.05 -0.38
C GLN A 14 -10.45 -18.37 1.00
N TRP A 15 -10.41 -19.15 2.08
CA TRP A 15 -10.44 -18.62 3.46
C TRP A 15 -9.20 -17.79 3.78
N ILE A 16 -8.00 -18.25 3.40
CA ILE A 16 -6.74 -17.51 3.58
C ILE A 16 -6.74 -16.23 2.74
N LYS A 17 -7.18 -16.30 1.47
CA LYS A 17 -7.35 -15.09 0.64
C LYS A 17 -8.36 -14.10 1.24
N GLY A 18 -9.46 -14.59 1.81
CA GLY A 18 -10.49 -13.77 2.46
C GLY A 18 -10.02 -13.12 3.77
N SER A 19 -9.06 -13.69 4.49
CA SER A 19 -8.42 -13.04 5.65
C SER A 19 -7.42 -11.96 5.24
N ASP A 20 -6.70 -12.15 4.12
CA ASP A 20 -5.82 -11.12 3.54
C ASP A 20 -6.62 -9.91 3.01
N GLU A 21 -7.89 -10.10 2.62
CA GLU A 21 -8.82 -9.02 2.28
C GLU A 21 -9.17 -8.11 3.48
N ILE A 22 -8.91 -8.55 4.72
CA ILE A 22 -9.05 -7.73 5.94
C ILE A 22 -7.68 -7.20 6.43
N MET A 23 -6.65 -7.24 5.59
CA MET A 23 -5.40 -6.55 5.87
C MET A 23 -5.56 -5.05 5.57
N ASN A 24 -5.78 -4.29 6.64
CA ASN A 24 -5.86 -2.84 6.60
C ASN A 24 -4.43 -2.29 6.60
N TYR A 25 -4.04 -1.67 5.51
CA TYR A 25 -2.77 -0.96 5.39
C TYR A 25 -2.96 0.53 5.70
N VAL A 26 -1.88 1.17 6.09
CA VAL A 26 -1.79 2.63 6.14
C VAL A 26 -0.66 3.10 5.24
N VAL A 27 -0.79 4.32 4.69
CA VAL A 27 0.31 4.96 3.97
C VAL A 27 0.87 6.09 4.83
N GLY A 28 2.14 5.99 5.20
CA GLY A 28 2.89 7.10 5.81
C GLY A 28 3.50 8.00 4.75
N ILE A 29 3.39 9.31 4.89
CA ILE A 29 4.03 10.31 4.02
C ILE A 29 5.01 11.17 4.81
N ASP A 30 6.27 11.19 4.37
CA ASP A 30 7.30 12.10 4.88
C ASP A 30 7.65 13.15 3.80
N LEU A 31 7.19 14.38 4.02
CA LEU A 31 7.41 15.51 3.12
C LEU A 31 8.61 16.35 3.58
N GLY A 32 9.73 16.18 2.88
CA GLY A 32 10.89 17.07 2.98
C GLY A 32 10.94 18.13 1.88
N GLY A 33 11.83 19.11 2.02
CA GLY A 33 12.02 20.17 1.01
C GLY A 33 12.60 19.67 -0.33
N THR A 34 13.30 18.54 -0.32
CA THR A 34 13.94 17.97 -1.52
C THR A 34 13.27 16.68 -1.99
N LYS A 35 12.77 15.88 -1.04
CA LYS A 35 12.20 14.55 -1.31
C LYS A 35 10.91 14.36 -0.54
N ILE A 36 10.04 13.54 -1.12
CA ILE A 36 8.87 12.95 -0.49
C ILE A 36 9.12 11.46 -0.41
N ALA A 37 8.99 10.87 0.77
CA ALA A 37 8.98 9.43 0.96
C ALA A 37 7.56 8.97 1.31
N ALA A 38 7.19 7.80 0.82
CA ALA A 38 5.94 7.14 1.17
C ALA A 38 6.23 5.70 1.58
N ALA A 39 5.56 5.22 2.63
CA ALA A 39 5.67 3.85 3.09
C ALA A 39 4.28 3.24 3.23
N LEU A 40 4.08 2.07 2.65
CA LEU A 40 2.93 1.22 2.92
C LEU A 40 3.25 0.37 4.15
N VAL A 41 2.37 0.41 5.14
CA VAL A 41 2.59 -0.24 6.44
C VAL A 41 1.41 -1.14 6.77
N ASP A 42 1.68 -2.37 7.19
CA ASP A 42 0.66 -3.32 7.65
C ASP A 42 0.20 -3.04 9.10
N ARG A 43 -0.73 -3.85 9.59
CA ARG A 43 -1.30 -3.70 10.95
C ARG A 43 -0.29 -3.92 12.07
N ASP A 44 0.79 -4.66 11.81
CA ASP A 44 1.84 -4.96 12.78
C ASP A 44 2.94 -3.88 12.78
N GLY A 45 2.83 -2.88 11.90
CA GLY A 45 3.79 -1.80 11.77
C GLY A 45 4.95 -2.14 10.83
N ASN A 46 4.89 -3.23 10.08
CA ASN A 46 5.93 -3.57 9.12
C ASN A 46 5.76 -2.74 7.85
N ILE A 47 6.87 -2.22 7.34
CA ILE A 47 6.90 -1.56 6.03
C ILE A 47 6.90 -2.63 4.95
N THR A 48 5.81 -2.72 4.19
CA THR A 48 5.63 -3.72 3.12
C THR A 48 6.03 -3.19 1.74
N ALA A 49 6.00 -1.86 1.56
CA ALA A 49 6.51 -1.20 0.36
C ALA A 49 6.92 0.24 0.66
N THR A 50 7.80 0.80 -0.19
CA THR A 50 8.20 2.21 -0.11
C THR A 50 8.28 2.82 -1.50
N ALA A 51 7.98 4.12 -1.59
CA ALA A 51 8.22 4.93 -2.77
C ALA A 51 8.92 6.24 -2.37
N GLN A 52 9.64 6.85 -3.31
CA GLN A 52 10.28 8.14 -3.08
C GLN A 52 10.28 8.97 -4.36
N ARG A 53 10.03 10.28 -4.22
CA ARG A 53 10.01 11.24 -5.33
C ARG A 53 10.71 12.54 -4.95
N PRO A 54 11.29 13.29 -5.90
CA PRO A 54 11.67 14.67 -5.65
C PRO A 54 10.44 15.54 -5.32
N THR A 55 10.56 16.45 -4.35
CA THR A 55 9.46 17.34 -3.94
C THR A 55 9.11 18.35 -5.03
N GLY A 56 10.14 18.95 -5.66
CA GLY A 56 9.98 20.00 -6.68
C GLY A 56 9.33 21.28 -6.13
N VAL A 57 9.79 21.74 -4.96
CA VAL A 57 9.25 22.91 -4.25
C VAL A 57 9.24 24.18 -5.10
N GLU A 58 10.19 24.31 -6.02
CA GLU A 58 10.33 25.42 -6.96
C GLU A 58 9.16 25.54 -7.95
N ARG A 59 8.38 24.46 -8.11
CA ARG A 59 7.23 24.39 -9.02
C ARG A 59 5.91 24.75 -8.34
N GLY A 60 5.96 25.13 -7.06
CA GLY A 60 4.82 25.60 -6.29
C GLY A 60 3.98 24.49 -5.66
N LYS A 61 3.10 24.92 -4.75
CA LYS A 61 2.32 24.03 -3.86
C LYS A 61 1.46 22.99 -4.59
N GLU A 62 0.89 23.34 -5.74
CA GLU A 62 0.05 22.42 -6.51
C GLU A 62 0.88 21.26 -7.06
N PHE A 63 2.08 21.54 -7.55
CA PHE A 63 2.99 20.49 -7.99
C PHE A 63 3.38 19.58 -6.83
N VAL A 64 3.71 20.15 -5.67
CA VAL A 64 4.05 19.38 -4.46
C VAL A 64 2.88 18.48 -4.03
N LEU A 65 1.64 18.98 -4.04
CA LEU A 65 0.46 18.18 -3.74
C LEU A 65 0.33 16.98 -4.68
N GLN A 66 0.55 17.18 -5.98
CA GLN A 66 0.56 16.10 -6.96
C GLN A 66 1.70 15.10 -6.71
N GLN A 67 2.86 15.53 -6.21
CA GLN A 67 3.94 14.63 -5.83
C GLN A 67 3.59 13.79 -4.59
N ILE A 68 2.90 14.37 -3.60
CA ILE A 68 2.41 13.64 -2.43
C ILE A 68 1.45 12.52 -2.86
N ILE A 69 0.44 12.86 -3.67
CA ILE A 69 -0.55 11.90 -4.16
C ILE A 69 0.14 10.77 -4.92
N LYS A 70 1.05 11.10 -5.84
CA LYS A 70 1.80 10.09 -6.61
C LYS A 70 2.69 9.22 -5.73
N SER A 71 3.29 9.77 -4.68
CA SER A 71 4.13 8.98 -3.77
C SER A 71 3.29 7.95 -3.02
N ALA A 72 2.08 8.31 -2.57
CA ALA A 72 1.13 7.37 -1.97
C ALA A 72 0.69 6.29 -2.96
N GLU A 73 0.33 6.68 -4.18
CA GLU A 73 -0.07 5.76 -5.26
C GLU A 73 1.04 4.79 -5.62
N ASP A 74 2.28 5.26 -5.74
CA ASP A 74 3.45 4.45 -6.05
C ASP A 74 3.68 3.42 -4.92
N ALA A 75 3.58 3.80 -3.64
CA ALA A 75 3.74 2.87 -2.52
C ALA A 75 2.63 1.78 -2.50
N ILE A 76 1.38 2.16 -2.76
CA ILE A 76 0.25 1.23 -2.89
C ILE A 76 0.46 0.24 -4.04
N ALA A 77 0.86 0.75 -5.21
CA ALA A 77 1.10 -0.06 -6.40
C ALA A 77 2.26 -1.05 -6.20
N ILE A 78 3.38 -0.59 -5.62
CA ILE A 78 4.54 -1.45 -5.32
C ILE A 78 4.16 -2.54 -4.31
N GLY A 79 3.35 -2.19 -3.31
CA GLY A 79 2.84 -3.15 -2.32
C GLY A 79 1.83 -4.16 -2.86
N ASN A 80 1.41 -4.03 -4.14
CA ASN A 80 0.38 -4.87 -4.76
C ASN A 80 -0.94 -4.90 -3.96
N VAL A 81 -1.29 -3.80 -3.30
CA VAL A 81 -2.54 -3.67 -2.56
C VAL A 81 -3.51 -2.77 -3.31
N THR A 82 -4.79 -2.96 -3.07
CA THR A 82 -5.84 -2.09 -3.61
C THR A 82 -6.04 -0.88 -2.70
N ARG A 83 -6.58 0.23 -3.24
CA ARG A 83 -6.92 1.40 -2.41
C ARG A 83 -7.94 1.08 -1.32
N GLN A 84 -8.82 0.11 -1.56
CA GLN A 84 -9.85 -0.34 -0.61
C GLN A 84 -9.24 -0.99 0.64
N GLN A 85 -8.03 -1.54 0.52
CA GLN A 85 -7.29 -2.12 1.64
C GLN A 85 -6.48 -1.07 2.42
N VAL A 86 -6.36 0.17 1.93
CA VAL A 86 -5.70 1.27 2.63
C VAL A 86 -6.73 2.07 3.41
N VAL A 87 -6.62 2.05 4.73
CA VAL A 87 -7.63 2.65 5.62
C VAL A 87 -7.29 4.06 6.09
N ALA A 88 -6.02 4.46 5.97
CA ALA A 88 -5.58 5.78 6.38
C ALA A 88 -4.31 6.23 5.64
N VAL A 89 -4.13 7.54 5.61
CA VAL A 89 -2.89 8.21 5.21
C VAL A 89 -2.51 9.18 6.33
N GLY A 90 -1.23 9.21 6.72
CA GLY A 90 -0.72 10.00 7.85
C GLY A 90 0.68 10.51 7.63
#